data_AF-A0ABD7MJX0-F1
#
_entry.id   AF-A0ABD7MJX0-F1
#
_cell.length_a   1.000
_cell.length_b   1.000
_cell.length_c   1.000
_cell.angle_alpha   90.00
_cell.angle_beta   90.00
_cell.angle_gamma   90.00
#
_symmetry.space_group_name_H-M   'P 1'
#
loop_
_entity.id
_entity.type
_entity.pdbx_description
1 polymer ?
#
loop_
_entity_poly.entity_id
_entity_poly.type
_entity_poly.pdbx_seq_one_letter_code
_entity_poly.pdbx_strand_id
1 'polypeptide(L)' 'MLAKDRTNLKIEEIRMHKHHEIHRVKPLMPASCRIRQGKKVINWETHSLTVDNNQIILFPCGYESYIANYPEAGLYR' A
#
# COMPACT_ATOMS: atom_id res chain seq x y z
N MET A 1 -3.78 23.63 20.53
CA MET A 1 -4.88 22.81 21.09
C MET A 1 -5.73 22.35 19.92
N LEU A 2 -5.74 21.06 19.58
CA LEU A 2 -6.82 20.36 18.87
C LEU A 2 -6.50 18.85 18.81
N ALA A 3 -7.48 18.07 19.27
CA ALA A 3 -7.60 16.60 19.26
C ALA A 3 -6.58 15.77 20.08
N LYS A 4 -6.70 15.88 21.42
CA LYS A 4 -6.46 14.72 22.30
C LYS A 4 -7.56 13.68 22.06
N ASP A 5 -7.16 12.41 21.89
CA ASP A 5 -7.93 11.20 22.22
C ASP A 5 -9.08 10.71 21.33
N ARG A 6 -8.96 10.72 19.98
CA ARG A 6 -9.74 9.82 19.09
C ARG A 6 -9.06 9.52 17.74
N THR A 7 -7.88 8.93 17.73
CA THR A 7 -7.35 8.37 16.48
C THR A 7 -7.48 6.85 16.52
N ASN A 8 -8.61 6.31 16.03
CA ASN A 8 -8.74 4.91 15.62
C ASN A 8 -7.87 4.59 14.38
N LEU A 9 -6.76 5.30 14.21
CA LEU A 9 -5.81 5.15 13.11
C LEU A 9 -4.74 4.20 13.58
N LYS A 10 -4.79 2.98 13.03
CA LYS A 10 -3.75 1.98 13.23
C LYS A 10 -2.71 2.15 12.13
N ILE A 11 -1.48 2.49 12.50
CA ILE A 11 -0.35 2.59 11.57
C ILE A 11 0.41 1.26 11.64
N GLU A 12 0.55 0.62 10.49
CA GLU A 12 1.28 -0.63 10.34
C GLU A 12 2.32 -0.49 9.23
N GLU A 13 3.45 -1.15 9.38
CA GLU A 13 4.51 -1.20 8.37
C GLU A 13 4.58 -2.59 7.75
N ILE A 14 4.39 -2.66 6.42
CA ILE A 14 4.49 -3.90 5.67
C ILE A 14 5.81 -3.90 4.92
N ARG A 15 6.69 -4.86 5.25
CA ARG A 15 7.98 -5.07 4.60
C ARG A 15 7.95 -6.33 3.75
N MET A 16 8.51 -6.21 2.55
CA MET A 16 8.74 -7.32 1.63
C MET A 16 10.13 -7.16 1.05
N HIS A 17 10.94 -8.20 1.14
CA HIS A 17 12.33 -8.16 0.66
C HIS A 17 12.45 -8.73 -0.76
N LYS A 18 11.47 -9.52 -1.22
CA LYS A 18 11.35 -10.03 -2.60
C LYS A 18 10.27 -9.37 -3.39
N HIS A 19 10.39 -9.51 -4.71
CA HIS A 19 9.21 -9.44 -5.57
C HIS A 19 8.14 -10.40 -5.05
N HIS A 20 6.97 -9.84 -4.79
CA HIS A 20 5.86 -10.56 -4.19
C HIS A 20 4.54 -10.00 -4.71
N GLU A 21 3.70 -10.90 -5.18
CA GLU A 21 2.39 -10.59 -5.73
C GLU A 21 1.31 -11.09 -4.78
N ILE A 22 0.36 -10.21 -4.48
CA ILE A 22 -0.77 -10.47 -3.61
C ILE A 22 -2.04 -10.26 -4.44
N HIS A 23 -2.84 -11.31 -4.51
CA HIS A 23 -4.10 -11.29 -5.23
C HIS A 23 -5.26 -11.09 -4.24
N ARG A 24 -6.36 -10.53 -4.75
CA ARG A 24 -7.65 -10.45 -4.07
C ARG A 24 -7.62 -9.66 -2.76
N VAL A 25 -6.82 -8.60 -2.71
CA VAL A 25 -6.74 -7.71 -1.54
C VAL A 25 -7.98 -6.81 -1.53
N LYS A 26 -8.86 -7.01 -0.55
CA LYS A 26 -10.06 -6.18 -0.38
C LYS A 26 -10.02 -5.46 0.97
N PRO A 27 -9.63 -4.17 1.00
CA PRO A 27 -9.65 -3.38 2.23
C PRO A 27 -11.06 -3.33 2.82
N LEU A 28 -11.20 -3.74 4.09
CA LEU A 28 -12.47 -3.66 4.83
C LEU A 28 -12.79 -2.24 5.30
N MET A 29 -11.78 -1.38 5.35
CA MET A 29 -11.88 0.04 5.67
C MET A 29 -10.96 0.82 4.71
N PRO A 30 -11.25 2.10 4.44
CA PRO A 30 -10.35 2.93 3.66
C PRO A 30 -8.97 3.00 4.31
N ALA A 31 -7.92 2.98 3.49
CA ALA A 31 -6.55 3.03 3.98
C ALA A 31 -5.70 3.95 3.09
N SER A 32 -4.73 4.63 3.71
CA SER A 32 -3.67 5.34 2.98
C SER A 32 -2.34 4.64 3.18
N CYS A 33 -1.61 4.40 2.09
CA CYS A 33 -0.28 3.80 2.15
C CYS A 33 0.76 4.73 1.53
N ARG A 34 1.88 4.92 2.21
CA ARG A 34 3.06 5.58 1.65
C ARG A 34 4.14 4.53 1.39
N ILE A 35 4.66 4.50 0.18
CA ILE A 35 5.82 3.66 -0.13
C ILE A 35 7.05 4.32 0.48
N ARG A 36 7.80 3.58 1.30
CA ARG A 36 9.04 4.08 1.89
C ARG A 36 10.26 3.75 1.03
N GLN A 37 10.24 2.59 0.39
CA GLN A 37 11.32 2.08 -0.46
C GLN A 37 10.75 1.17 -1.56
N GLY A 38 11.38 1.18 -2.73
CA GLY A 38 10.94 0.38 -3.89
C GLY A 38 9.70 0.95 -4.57
N LYS A 39 9.01 0.08 -5.32
CA LYS A 39 7.83 0.41 -6.10
C LYS A 39 6.72 -0.61 -5.86
N LYS A 40 5.47 -0.20 -6.00
CA LYS A 40 4.32 -1.12 -6.05
C LYS A 40 3.54 -0.89 -7.33
N VAL A 41 3.06 -1.98 -7.92
CA VAL A 41 2.06 -1.94 -8.98
C VAL A 41 0.74 -2.38 -8.37
N ILE A 42 -0.31 -1.59 -8.54
CA ILE A 42 -1.64 -1.85 -8.02
C ILE A 42 -2.62 -1.84 -9.18
N ASN A 43 -3.38 -2.92 -9.30
CA ASN A 43 -4.43 -3.04 -10.30
C ASN A 43 -5.77 -3.22 -9.57
N TRP A 44 -6.79 -2.49 -9.99
CA TRP A 44 -8.17 -2.69 -9.56
C TRP A 44 -9.11 -2.32 -10.71
N GLU A 45 -10.10 -3.15 -10.96
CA GLU A 45 -11.01 -3.00 -12.11
C GLU A 45 -10.23 -2.76 -13.42
N THR A 46 -10.42 -1.61 -14.08
CA THR A 46 -9.72 -1.19 -15.31
C THR A 46 -8.51 -0.28 -15.07
N HIS A 47 -8.17 -0.02 -13.80
CA HIS A 47 -7.12 0.90 -13.41
C HIS A 47 -5.83 0.16 -13.07
N SER A 48 -4.71 0.78 -13.43
CA SER A 48 -3.37 0.34 -13.05
C SER A 48 -2.55 1.54 -12.60
N LEU A 49 -1.92 1.44 -11.43
CA LEU A 49 -0.96 2.42 -10.93
C LEU A 49 0.37 1.76 -10.62
N THR A 50 1.44 2.43 -11.03
CA THR A 50 2.79 2.17 -10.52
C THR A 50 3.15 3.33 -9.60
N VAL A 51 3.48 3.01 -8.34
CA VAL A 51 3.68 3.99 -7.27
C VAL A 51 5.03 3.78 -6.61
N ASP A 52 5.79 4.87 -6.43
CA ASP A 52 7.05 4.89 -5.68
C ASP A 52 6.94 5.76 -4.42
N ASN A 53 8.07 6.10 -3.82
CA ASN A 53 8.14 6.82 -2.55
C ASN A 53 7.72 8.30 -2.61
N ASN A 54 7.45 8.84 -3.80
CA ASN A 54 7.00 10.23 -3.99
C ASN A 54 5.48 10.39 -3.96
N GLN A 55 4.75 9.28 -3.85
CA GLN A 55 3.30 9.27 -3.97
C GLN A 55 2.65 8.58 -2.76
N ILE A 56 1.41 8.98 -2.46
CA ILE A 56 0.56 8.34 -1.45
C ILE A 56 -0.58 7.63 -2.18
N ILE A 57 -0.83 6.39 -1.79
CA ILE A 57 -1.89 5.55 -2.34
C ILE A 57 -3.09 5.66 -1.41
N LEU A 58 -4.25 5.98 -2.00
CA LEU A 58 -5.53 5.91 -1.30
C LEU A 58 -6.25 4.64 -1.76
N PHE A 59 -6.44 3.70 -0.84
CA PHE A 59 -7.20 2.49 -1.07
C PHE A 59 -8.65 2.73 -0.69
N PRO A 60 -9.59 2.73 -1.66
CA PRO A 60 -11.01 2.74 -1.34
C PRO A 60 -11.41 1.41 -0.69
N CYS A 61 -12.36 1.44 0.23
CA CYS A 61 -12.92 0.20 0.77
C CYS A 61 -13.81 -0.48 -0.27
N GLY A 62 -13.91 -1.82 -0.18
CA GLY A 62 -14.86 -2.58 -0.99
C GLY A 62 -14.41 -2.96 -2.40
N TYR A 63 -13.26 -2.47 -2.88
CA TYR A 63 -12.69 -2.88 -4.17
C TYR A 63 -11.65 -3.99 -3.98
N GLU A 64 -11.67 -4.98 -4.87
CA GLU A 64 -10.67 -6.03 -4.91
C GLU A 64 -9.48 -5.56 -5.75
N SER A 65 -8.28 -5.58 -5.15
CA SER A 65 -7.04 -5.13 -5.76
C SER A 65 -6.05 -6.28 -5.88
N TYR A 66 -5.26 -6.23 -6.95
CA TYR A 66 -4.01 -6.98 -7.08
C TYR A 66 -2.84 -6.04 -6.78
N ILE A 67 -1.85 -6.51 -6.02
CA ILE A 67 -0.69 -5.72 -5.61
C ILE A 67 0.59 -6.51 -5.88
N ALA A 68 1.45 -5.98 -6.74
CA ALA A 68 2.81 -6.48 -6.94
C ALA A 68 3.82 -5.53 -6.28
N ASN A 69 4.69 -6.09 -5.44
CA ASN A 69 5.71 -5.36 -4.72
C ASN A 69 7.06 -5.54 -5.42
N TYR A 70 7.77 -4.46 -5.73
CA TYR A 70 9.09 -4.49 -6.35
C TYR A 70 10.10 -3.81 -5.40
N PRO A 71 10.96 -4.57 -4.70
CA PRO A 71 11.98 -4.00 -3.84
C PRO A 71 13.02 -3.23 -4.65
N GLU A 72 13.62 -2.21 -4.04
CA GLU A 72 14.69 -1.43 -4.68
C GLU A 72 16.01 -2.19 -4.66
N ALA A 73 16.68 -2.27 -5.81
CA ALA A 73 18.03 -2.83 -5.99
C ALA A 73 18.27 -4.23 -5.38
N GLY A 74 17.22 -5.05 -5.21
CA GLY A 74 17.37 -6.42 -4.69
C GLY A 74 17.95 -6.48 -3.27
N LEU A 75 17.87 -5.42 -2.46
CA LEU A 75 18.37 -5.43 -1.09
C LEU A 75 17.40 -6.16 -0.16
N TYR A 76 17.64 -7.46 -0.02
CA TYR A 76 17.12 -8.28 1.07
C TYR A 76 18.05 -8.13 2.27
N ARG A 77 17.77 -7.17 3.16
CA ARG A 77 18.29 -7.22 4.53
C ARG A 77 17.20 -6.90 5.52
#